data_AF-J4TKX0-F1
#
_entry.id   AF-J4TKX0-F1
#
_cell.length_a   1.000
_cell.length_b   1.000
_cell.length_c   1.000
_cell.angle_alpha   90.00
_cell.angle_beta   90.00
_cell.angle_gamma   90.00
#
_symmetry.space_group_name_H-M   'P 1'
#
loop_
_entity.id
_entity.type
_entity.pdbx_description
1 polymer ?
#
loop_
_entity_poly.entity_id
_entity_poly.type
_entity_poly.pdbx_seq_one_letter_code
_entity_poly.pdbx_strand_id
1 'polypeptide(L)' 'MKTLHNNYCNSKQGYLPLFLSDCLDLLDPVLTFDRLMGGIDLNKYLNDIPEYTTGRFRYNPVNMLKTVLFGFMT' A
#
# COMPACT_ATOMS: atom_id res chain seq x y z
N MET A 1 8.93 -35.92 29.93
CA MET A 1 7.81 -34.99 29.70
C MET A 1 8.37 -33.60 29.50
N LYS A 2 8.25 -33.02 28.30
CA LYS A 2 8.68 -31.64 28.03
C LYS A 2 7.52 -30.70 28.40
N THR A 3 7.77 -29.75 29.30
CA THR A 3 6.79 -28.74 29.73
C THR A 3 6.52 -27.78 28.56
N LEU A 4 5.30 -27.79 28.03
CA LEU A 4 4.83 -26.82 27.05
C LEU A 4 4.70 -25.46 27.74
N HIS A 5 5.57 -24.51 27.40
CA HIS A 5 5.39 -23.12 27.76
C HIS A 5 4.20 -22.57 26.98
N ASN A 6 3.05 -22.39 27.64
CA ASN A 6 1.92 -21.65 27.07
C ASN A 6 2.34 -20.18 26.95
N ASN A 7 2.58 -19.72 25.71
CA ASN A 7 2.88 -18.32 25.41
C ASN A 7 1.64 -17.45 25.63
N TYR A 8 1.46 -16.90 26.84
CA TYR A 8 0.40 -15.94 27.15
C TYR A 8 0.81 -14.49 26.83
N CYS A 9 1.33 -14.24 25.62
CA CYS A 9 1.64 -12.88 25.17
C CYS A 9 0.68 -12.46 24.06
N ASN A 10 -0.52 -12.02 24.44
CA ASN A 10 -1.33 -11.14 23.62
C ASN A 10 -1.01 -9.70 24.02
N SER A 11 -0.05 -9.07 23.33
CA SER A 11 0.12 -7.62 23.47
C SER A 11 -1.20 -6.97 23.09
N LYS A 12 -1.90 -6.38 24.07
CA LYS A 12 -3.04 -5.51 23.78
C LYS A 12 -2.47 -4.30 23.06
N GLN A 13 -2.53 -4.30 21.74
CA GLN A 13 -2.14 -3.15 20.93
C GLN A 13 -3.13 -2.03 21.24
N GLY A 14 -2.61 -0.88 21.69
CA GLY A 14 -3.40 0.32 21.83
C GLY A 14 -3.78 0.85 20.45
N TYR A 15 -5.04 1.22 20.27
CA TYR A 15 -5.45 1.98 19.10
C TYR A 15 -5.03 3.43 19.30
N LEU A 16 -4.19 3.94 18.40
CA LEU A 16 -3.92 5.37 18.32
C LEU A 16 -5.18 6.05 17.77
N PRO A 17 -5.85 6.97 18.49
CA PRO A 17 -7.05 7.65 18.01
C PRO A 17 -6.66 8.79 17.07
N LEU A 18 -5.96 8.46 15.99
CA LEU A 18 -5.48 9.41 15.01
C LEU A 18 -5.74 8.84 13.62
N PHE A 19 -6.55 9.55 12.84
CA PHE A 19 -6.79 9.19 11.45
C PHE A 19 -5.76 9.91 10.60
N LEU A 20 -4.94 9.16 9.85
CA LEU A 20 -3.93 9.73 8.96
C LEU A 20 -4.53 10.71 7.95
N SER A 21 -5.80 10.55 7.59
CA SER A 21 -6.54 11.48 6.76
C SER A 21 -6.66 12.88 7.34
N ASP A 22 -6.65 13.03 8.66
CA ASP A 22 -6.81 14.32 9.34
C ASP A 22 -5.49 15.11 9.35
N CYS A 23 -4.36 14.43 9.11
CA CYS A 23 -3.04 15.02 9.05
C CYS A 23 -2.57 15.32 7.62
N LEU A 24 -3.29 14.85 6.61
CA LEU A 24 -2.91 14.99 5.21
C LEU A 24 -3.67 16.14 4.57
N ASP A 25 -2.92 17.07 3.98
CA ASP A 25 -3.51 18.16 3.22
C ASP A 25 -4.24 17.64 1.98
N LEU A 26 -5.32 18.33 1.60
CA LEU A 26 -6.02 18.06 0.36
C LEU A 26 -5.11 18.20 -0.88
N LEU A 27 -4.07 19.02 -0.75
CA LEU A 27 -3.07 19.27 -1.79
C LEU A 27 -1.88 18.31 -1.71
N ASP A 28 -1.90 17.32 -0.81
CA ASP A 28 -0.87 16.29 -0.79
C ASP A 28 -0.88 15.54 -2.14
N PRO A 29 0.24 15.56 -2.87
CA PRO A 29 0.31 14.97 -4.21
C PRO A 29 0.10 13.44 -4.17
N VAL A 30 0.50 12.79 -3.08
CA VAL A 30 0.34 11.33 -2.91
C VAL A 30 -1.13 10.97 -2.69
N LEU A 31 -1.84 11.70 -1.84
CA LEU A 31 -3.27 11.54 -1.60
C LEU A 31 -4.11 11.87 -2.84
N THR A 32 -3.75 12.94 -3.54
CA THR A 32 -4.42 13.35 -4.78
C THR A 32 -4.27 12.28 -5.85
N PHE A 33 -3.08 11.68 -5.97
CA PHE A 33 -2.84 10.57 -6.87
C PHE A 33 -3.71 9.35 -6.53
N ASP A 34 -3.78 8.93 -5.27
CA ASP A 34 -4.60 7.78 -4.87
C ASP A 34 -6.08 7.97 -5.22
N ARG A 35 -6.60 9.18 -4.96
CA ARG A 35 -7.99 9.53 -5.34
C ARG A 35 -8.20 9.49 -6.84
N LEU A 36 -7.24 9.97 -7.61
CA LEU A 36 -7.32 9.99 -9.07
C LEU A 36 -7.24 8.57 -9.64
N MET A 37 -6.29 7.75 -9.17
CA MET A 37 -6.16 6.33 -9.56
C MET A 37 -7.41 5.52 -9.23
N GLY A 38 -8.11 5.82 -8.13
CA GLY A 38 -9.39 5.19 -7.80
C GLY A 38 -10.57 5.63 -8.66
N GLY A 39 -10.49 6.82 -9.29
CA GLY A 39 -11.56 7.38 -10.12
C GLY A 39 -11.40 7.12 -11.62
N ILE A 40 -10.20 6.79 -12.09
CA ILE A 40 -9.93 6.51 -13.50
C ILE A 40 -9.97 5.00 -13.80
N ASP A 41 -10.39 4.64 -15.02
CA ASP A 41 -10.25 3.26 -15.50
C ASP A 41 -8.80 3.00 -15.94
N LEU A 42 -8.01 2.50 -15.00
CA LEU A 42 -6.60 2.16 -15.20
C LEU A 42 -6.39 1.08 -16.26
N ASN A 43 -7.36 0.19 -16.49
CA ASN A 43 -7.23 -0.88 -17.47
C ASN A 43 -6.97 -0.29 -18.86
N LYS A 44 -7.67 0.80 -19.21
CA LYS A 44 -7.49 1.52 -20.48
C LYS A 44 -6.03 1.87 -20.80
N TYR A 45 -5.21 2.14 -19.78
CA TYR A 45 -3.82 2.55 -19.92
C TYR A 45 -2.82 1.41 -19.65
N LEU A 46 -3.24 0.38 -18.92
CA LEU A 46 -2.42 -0.74 -18.47
C LEU A 46 -2.81 -2.06 -19.17
N ASN A 47 -3.24 -2.00 -20.43
CA ASN A 47 -3.70 -3.18 -21.19
C ASN A 47 -2.54 -4.08 -21.66
N ASP A 48 -1.36 -3.53 -21.94
CA ASP A 48 -0.25 -4.27 -22.56
C ASP A 48 0.77 -4.80 -21.53
N ILE A 49 0.27 -5.24 -20.38
CA ILE A 49 1.11 -5.80 -19.33
C ILE A 49 1.51 -7.24 -19.76
N PRO A 50 2.81 -7.53 -19.98
CA PRO A 50 3.23 -8.84 -20.43
C PRO A 50 2.92 -9.91 -19.38
N GLU A 51 2.54 -11.10 -19.85
CA GLU A 51 2.30 -12.26 -19.00
C GLU A 51 3.54 -12.56 -18.17
N TYR A 52 3.30 -12.80 -16.89
CA TYR A 52 4.34 -12.93 -15.91
C TYR A 52 4.85 -14.37 -15.86
N THR A 53 6.13 -14.59 -16.18
CA THR A 53 6.74 -15.93 -16.32
C THR A 53 7.68 -16.32 -15.18
N THR A 54 7.93 -15.43 -14.22
CA THR A 54 8.89 -15.67 -13.12
C THR A 54 8.17 -16.23 -11.89
N GLY A 55 8.86 -16.78 -10.89
CA GLY A 55 8.22 -17.46 -9.74
C GLY A 55 7.75 -16.56 -8.58
N ARG A 56 7.74 -15.22 -8.71
CA ARG A 56 7.42 -14.27 -7.62
C ARG A 56 6.15 -13.49 -7.93
N PHE A 57 5.36 -13.03 -6.97
CA PHE A 57 4.25 -12.15 -7.35
C PHE A 57 4.77 -10.82 -7.95
N ARG A 58 4.25 -10.43 -9.11
CA ARG A 58 4.54 -9.13 -9.72
C ARG A 58 4.05 -8.01 -8.80
N TYR A 59 4.78 -6.90 -8.75
CA TYR A 59 4.32 -5.71 -8.04
C TYR A 59 3.02 -5.18 -8.64
N ASN A 60 2.14 -4.64 -7.79
CA ASN A 60 0.96 -3.93 -8.26
C ASN A 60 1.41 -2.71 -9.09
N PRO A 61 0.98 -2.60 -10.36
CA PRO A 61 1.41 -1.53 -11.26
C PRO A 61 1.08 -0.13 -10.72
N VAL A 62 -0.04 0.03 -10.01
CA VAL A 62 -0.42 1.31 -9.38
C VAL A 62 0.55 1.69 -8.27
N ASN A 63 0.91 0.73 -7.40
CA ASN A 63 1.87 0.98 -6.33
C ASN A 63 3.27 1.25 -6.89
N MET A 64 3.65 0.55 -7.96
CA MET A 64 4.92 0.80 -8.65
C MET A 64 4.95 2.21 -9.23
N LEU A 65 3.87 2.64 -9.90
CA LEU A 65 3.74 4.00 -10.43
C LEU A 65 3.83 5.05 -9.31
N LYS A 66 3.11 4.83 -8.21
CA LYS A 66 3.16 5.68 -7.00
C LYS A 66 4.58 5.83 -6.48
N THR A 67 5.32 4.72 -6.35
CA THR A 67 6.70 4.74 -5.87
C THR A 67 7.65 5.46 -6.84
N VAL A 68 7.49 5.28 -8.16
CA VAL A 68 8.33 5.97 -9.16
C VAL A 68 8.08 7.47 -9.15
N LEU A 69 6.83 7.89 -9.02
CA LEU A 69 6.45 9.31 -9.05
C LEU A 69 6.80 10.05 -7.76
N PHE A 70 6.62 9.41 -6.60
CA PHE A 70 6.73 10.09 -5.30
C PHE A 70 7.90 9.61 -4.45
N GLY A 71 8.54 8.48 -4.78
CA GLY A 71 9.65 7.92 -4.01
C GLY A 71 10.93 8.76 -4.01
N PHE A 72 11.00 9.76 -4.89
CA PHE A 72 12.12 10.70 -5.01
C PHE A 72 11.72 12.16 -4.74
N MET A 73 10.50 12.41 -4.27
CA MET A 73 10.10 13.75 -3.82
C MET A 73 10.89 14.08 -2.53
N THR A 74 11.46 15.29 -2.47
CA THR A 74 12.33 15.77 -1.38
C THR A 74 11.56 16.58 -0.36
#